data_AF-A0A8X6YSD4-F1
#
_entry.id   AF-A0A8X6YSD4-F1
#
_cell.length_a   1.000
_cell.length_b   1.000
_cell.length_c   1.000
_cell.angle_alpha   90.00
_cell.angle_beta   90.00
_cell.angle_gamma   90.00
#
_symmetry.space_group_name_H-M   'P 1'
#
loop_
_entity.id
_entity.type
_entity.pdbx_description
1 polymer ?
#
loop_
_entity_poly.entity_id
_entity_poly.type
_entity_poly.pdbx_seq_one_letter_code
_entity_poly.pdbx_strand_id
1 'polypeptide(L)'
;MASDDQVILALGFAAICDIEIMKAKKRKIWQRKWLQRRTQLGCYENLMKELALEDSESYRRFLRMDVSTFEELVALVSPSIERNNTSMREAILAAERIVLTLRYLATGETQSSLSYQFRKAQNTISGIIPAVCSAIYHHLGSEIQVP
;
A
#
# COMPACT_ATOMS: atom_id res chain seq x y z
N MET A 1 28.66 -13.71 -45.44
CA MET A 1 27.63 -12.65 -45.51
C MET A 1 26.22 -13.19 -45.21
N ALA A 2 26.07 -14.13 -44.25
CA ALA A 2 24.79 -14.76 -43.90
C ALA A 2 24.44 -14.60 -42.40
N SER A 3 25.21 -13.80 -41.66
CA SER A 3 25.08 -13.64 -40.22
C SER A 3 24.24 -12.42 -39.84
N ASP A 4 24.33 -11.33 -40.61
CA ASP A 4 23.68 -10.06 -40.25
C ASP A 4 22.17 -10.10 -40.50
N ASP A 5 21.73 -10.75 -41.59
CA ASP A 5 20.31 -10.92 -41.91
C ASP A 5 19.58 -11.80 -40.89
N GLN A 6 20.27 -12.81 -40.33
CA GLN A 6 19.72 -13.66 -39.28
C GLN A 6 19.57 -12.90 -37.96
N VAL A 7 20.50 -12.00 -37.63
CA VAL A 7 20.43 -11.16 -36.43
C VAL A 7 19.30 -10.14 -36.53
N ILE A 8 19.10 -9.53 -37.70
CA ILE A 8 18.01 -8.58 -37.93
C ILE A 8 16.64 -9.26 -37.81
N LEU A 9 16.48 -10.47 -38.38
CA LEU A 9 15.25 -11.25 -38.25
C LEU A 9 14.98 -11.69 -36.80
N ALA A 10 16.01 -12.08 -36.06
CA ALA A 10 15.88 -12.47 -34.66
C ALA A 10 15.48 -11.28 -33.76
N LEU A 11 16.08 -10.10 -33.97
CA LEU A 11 15.71 -8.87 -33.26
C LEU A 11 14.29 -8.42 -33.62
N GLY A 12 13.92 -8.52 -34.90
CA GLY A 12 12.56 -8.23 -35.37
C GLY A 12 11.52 -9.16 -34.73
N PHE A 13 11.80 -10.46 -34.67
CA PHE A 13 10.89 -11.44 -34.05
C PHE A 13 10.78 -11.24 -32.54
N ALA A 14 11.89 -10.98 -31.85
CA ALA A 14 11.88 -10.65 -30.42
C ALA A 14 11.06 -9.38 -30.13
N ALA A 15 11.25 -8.31 -30.91
CA ALA A 15 10.46 -7.09 -30.77
C ALA A 15 8.97 -7.31 -31.04
N ILE A 16 8.61 -8.13 -32.02
CA ILE A 16 7.20 -8.49 -32.31
C ILE A 16 6.61 -9.33 -31.18
N CYS A 17 7.35 -10.32 -30.66
CA CYS A 17 6.93 -11.11 -29.51
C CYS A 17 6.77 -10.24 -28.25
N ASP A 18 7.67 -9.30 -28.01
CA ASP A 18 7.58 -8.34 -26.90
C ASP A 18 6.33 -7.45 -27.06
N ILE A 19 6.07 -6.95 -28.27
CA ILE A 19 4.85 -6.18 -28.60
C ILE A 19 3.58 -7.01 -28.38
N GLU A 20 3.58 -8.31 -28.70
CA GLU A 20 2.44 -9.21 -28.50
C GLU A 20 2.24 -9.60 -27.02
N ILE A 21 3.31 -9.81 -26.25
CA ILE A 21 3.24 -9.97 -24.79
C ILE A 21 2.68 -8.69 -24.14
N MET A 22 3.01 -7.52 -24.71
CA MET A 22 2.50 -6.21 -24.29
C MET A 22 1.05 -5.92 -24.74
N LYS A 23 0.46 -6.68 -25.68
CA LYS A 23 -0.99 -6.67 -25.99
C LYS A 23 -1.79 -7.36 -24.86
N ALA A 24 -1.70 -6.76 -23.67
CA ALA A 24 -2.56 -6.83 -22.51
C ALA A 24 -3.55 -8.02 -22.46
N LYS A 25 -3.21 -9.04 -21.67
CA LYS A 25 -4.19 -9.97 -21.10
C LYS A 25 -5.35 -9.16 -20.52
N LYS A 26 -6.53 -9.24 -21.15
CA LYS A 26 -7.77 -8.65 -20.60
C LYS A 26 -7.93 -9.13 -19.16
N ARG A 27 -8.10 -8.20 -18.21
CA ARG A 27 -8.33 -8.54 -16.81
C ARG A 27 -9.58 -9.42 -16.73
N LYS A 28 -9.40 -10.70 -16.36
CA LYS A 28 -10.54 -11.63 -16.16
C LYS A 28 -11.45 -11.20 -15.01
N ILE A 29 -10.89 -10.50 -14.02
CA ILE A 29 -11.58 -10.05 -12.81
C ILE A 29 -11.08 -8.65 -12.47
N TRP A 30 -12.00 -7.70 -12.27
CA TRP A 30 -11.70 -6.33 -11.85
C TRP A 30 -11.09 -6.29 -10.44
N GLN A 31 -11.74 -6.94 -9.47
CA GLN A 31 -11.26 -7.07 -8.09
C GLN A 31 -11.72 -8.39 -7.50
N ARG A 32 -10.86 -9.04 -6.70
CA ARG A 32 -11.23 -10.27 -5.98
C ARG A 32 -12.30 -9.96 -4.92
N LYS A 33 -13.36 -10.77 -4.83
CA LYS A 33 -14.49 -10.57 -3.91
C LYS A 33 -14.08 -10.36 -2.44
N TRP A 34 -13.05 -11.06 -1.97
CA TRP A 34 -12.59 -10.94 -0.59
C TRP A 34 -11.90 -9.60 -0.27
N LEU A 35 -11.36 -8.90 -1.29
CA LEU A 35 -10.81 -7.54 -1.17
C LEU A 35 -11.90 -6.46 -1.11
N GLN A 36 -13.10 -6.77 -1.57
CA GLN A 36 -14.25 -5.84 -1.48
C GLN A 36 -14.74 -5.74 -0.04
N ARG A 37 -14.57 -6.81 0.76
CA ARG A 37 -14.97 -6.88 2.17
C ARG A 37 -14.01 -6.15 3.12
N ARG A 38 -13.20 -5.22 2.61
CA ARG A 38 -12.15 -4.55 3.39
C ARG A 38 -12.72 -3.64 4.48
N THR A 39 -13.91 -3.08 4.27
CA THR A 39 -14.60 -2.21 5.24
C THR A 39 -15.19 -3.03 6.38
N GLN A 40 -15.65 -4.27 6.13
CA GLN A 40 -16.20 -5.12 7.19
C GLN A 40 -15.15 -6.00 7.87
N LEU A 41 -14.16 -6.50 7.12
CA LEU A 41 -13.24 -7.57 7.56
C LEU A 41 -11.77 -7.17 7.48
N GLY A 42 -11.46 -5.89 7.24
CA GLY A 42 -10.09 -5.39 7.23
C GLY A 42 -9.54 -5.23 8.65
N CYS A 43 -8.23 -5.42 8.81
CA CYS A 43 -7.53 -5.25 10.10
C CYS A 43 -7.78 -3.87 10.75
N TYR A 44 -7.88 -2.81 9.95
CA TYR A 44 -8.09 -1.45 10.46
C TYR A 44 -9.47 -1.29 11.13
N GLU A 45 -10.53 -1.71 10.44
CA GLU A 45 -11.91 -1.55 10.94
C GLU A 45 -12.25 -2.50 12.09
N ASN A 46 -11.55 -3.63 12.21
CA ASN A 46 -11.75 -4.60 13.29
C ASN A 46 -10.66 -4.47 14.36
N LEU A 47 -9.60 -5.28 14.23
CA LEU A 47 -8.57 -5.44 15.25
C LEU A 47 -7.96 -4.13 15.74
N MET A 48 -7.64 -3.18 14.86
CA MET A 48 -7.00 -1.94 15.28
C MET A 48 -7.92 -1.08 16.16
N LYS A 49 -9.21 -0.98 15.81
CA LYS A 49 -10.21 -0.24 16.62
C LYS A 49 -10.52 -0.95 17.93
N GLU A 50 -10.59 -2.28 17.92
CA GLU A 50 -10.76 -3.10 19.12
C GLU A 50 -9.59 -2.89 20.10
N LEU A 51 -8.36 -2.98 19.61
CA LEU A 51 -7.16 -2.72 20.42
C LEU A 51 -7.11 -1.28 20.96
N ALA A 52 -7.55 -0.29 20.18
CA ALA A 52 -7.57 1.10 20.63
C ALA A 52 -8.55 1.32 21.81
N LEU A 53 -9.62 0.53 21.89
CA LEU A 53 -10.66 0.66 22.91
C LEU A 53 -10.41 -0.23 24.13
N GLU A 54 -9.92 -1.45 23.91
CA GLU A 54 -9.87 -2.50 24.96
C GLU A 54 -8.48 -2.69 25.56
N ASP A 55 -7.40 -2.53 24.78
CA ASP A 55 -6.03 -2.82 25.22
C ASP A 55 -4.99 -1.90 24.58
N SER A 56 -4.74 -0.78 25.27
CA SER A 56 -3.74 0.22 24.86
C SER A 56 -2.32 -0.34 24.81
N GLU A 57 -2.00 -1.35 25.61
CA GLU A 57 -0.66 -1.94 25.60
C GLU A 57 -0.43 -2.80 24.35
N SER A 58 -1.43 -3.62 23.99
CA SER A 58 -1.41 -4.38 22.74
C SER A 58 -1.49 -3.47 21.51
N TYR A 59 -2.23 -2.37 21.57
CA TYR A 59 -2.21 -1.33 20.53
C TYR A 59 -0.79 -0.77 20.32
N ARG A 60 -0.12 -0.39 21.42
CA ARG A 60 1.25 0.14 21.39
C ARG A 60 2.24 -0.91 20.88
N ARG A 61 2.07 -2.19 21.21
CA ARG A 61 2.88 -3.28 20.63
C ARG A 61 2.59 -3.46 19.13
N PHE A 62 1.34 -3.27 18.72
CA PHE A 62 0.90 -3.46 17.34
C PHE A 62 1.43 -2.38 16.39
N LEU A 63 1.40 -1.10 16.80
CA LEU A 63 1.84 0.06 16.02
C LEU A 63 3.19 0.66 16.42
N ARG A 64 3.76 0.27 17.57
CA ARG A 64 4.92 0.93 18.20
C ARG A 64 4.67 2.40 18.56
N MET A 65 3.40 2.77 18.75
CA MET A 65 2.95 4.13 19.00
C MET A 65 1.67 4.10 19.86
N ASP A 66 1.51 5.09 20.73
CA ASP A 66 0.30 5.27 21.53
C ASP A 66 -0.86 5.83 20.70
N VAL A 67 -2.09 5.64 21.18
CA VAL A 67 -3.32 6.06 20.47
C VAL A 67 -3.32 7.58 20.22
N SER A 68 -2.99 8.38 21.24
CA SER A 68 -2.97 9.85 21.13
C SER A 68 -1.94 10.34 20.11
N THR A 69 -0.72 9.80 20.15
CA THR A 69 0.34 10.14 19.19
C THR A 69 -0.04 9.71 17.77
N PHE A 70 -0.74 8.58 17.63
CA PHE A 70 -1.25 8.16 16.33
C PHE A 70 -2.31 9.14 15.80
N GLU A 71 -3.24 9.59 16.63
CA GLU A 71 -4.26 10.58 16.24
C GLU A 71 -3.63 11.92 15.81
N GLU A 72 -2.62 12.39 16.55
CA GLU A 72 -1.84 13.58 16.18
C GLU A 72 -1.14 13.42 14.84
N LEU A 73 -0.48 12.26 14.63
CA LEU A 73 0.18 11.95 13.36
C LEU A 73 -0.82 11.91 12.20
N VAL A 74 -2.00 11.32 12.41
CA VAL A 74 -3.07 11.29 11.42
C VAL A 74 -3.52 12.71 11.09
N ALA A 75 -3.78 13.55 12.08
CA ALA A 75 -4.21 14.93 11.86
C ALA A 75 -3.18 15.72 11.03
N LEU A 76 -1.90 15.54 11.32
CA LEU A 76 -0.80 16.22 10.63
C LEU A 76 -0.61 15.74 9.19
N VAL A 77 -0.63 14.42 8.96
CA VAL A 77 -0.26 13.82 7.67
C VAL A 77 -1.44 13.68 6.71
N SER A 78 -2.67 13.56 7.22
CA SER A 78 -3.89 13.34 6.41
C SER A 78 -4.02 14.28 5.21
N PRO A 79 -3.81 15.62 5.35
CA PRO A 79 -3.94 16.55 4.22
C PRO A 79 -3.04 16.22 3.02
N SER A 80 -1.91 15.54 3.24
CA SER A 80 -0.95 15.19 2.18
C SER A 80 -1.19 13.83 1.54
N ILE A 81 -1.96 12.95 2.18
CA ILE A 81 -2.15 11.55 1.73
C ILE A 81 -3.60 11.20 1.41
N GLU A 82 -4.54 12.07 1.76
CA GLU A 82 -5.96 11.87 1.51
C GLU A 82 -6.23 11.67 0.01
N ARG A 83 -7.19 10.81 -0.29
CA ARG A 83 -7.60 10.52 -1.66
C ARG A 83 -9.10 10.62 -1.78
N ASN A 84 -9.55 11.12 -2.92
CA ASN A 84 -10.97 11.24 -3.23
C ASN A 84 -11.58 9.88 -3.56
N ASN A 85 -12.85 9.71 -3.18
CA ASN A 85 -13.66 8.59 -3.62
C ASN A 85 -13.80 8.62 -5.15
N THR A 86 -13.76 7.45 -5.77
CA THR A 86 -14.04 7.30 -7.20
C THR A 86 -15.39 6.60 -7.37
N SER A 87 -16.09 6.84 -8.48
CA SER A 87 -17.41 6.24 -8.75
C SER A 87 -17.41 4.70 -8.68
N MET A 88 -16.25 4.07 -8.89
CA MET A 88 -16.10 2.60 -8.86
C MET A 88 -15.60 2.06 -7.51
N ARG A 89 -14.99 2.89 -6.66
CA ARG A 89 -14.35 2.45 -5.42
C ARG A 89 -14.14 3.61 -4.46
N GLU A 90 -14.53 3.39 -3.21
CA GLU A 90 -14.18 4.28 -2.10
C GLU A 90 -12.65 4.37 -1.93
N ALA A 91 -12.19 5.56 -1.56
CA ALA A 91 -10.81 5.77 -1.18
C ALA A 91 -10.45 4.93 0.05
N ILE A 92 -9.15 4.72 0.25
CA ILE A 92 -8.63 4.18 1.50
C ILE A 92 -8.44 5.39 2.41
N LEU A 93 -9.05 5.36 3.60
CA LEU A 93 -8.94 6.42 4.59
C LEU A 93 -7.48 6.73 4.90
N ALA A 94 -7.16 8.01 5.13
CA ALA A 94 -5.80 8.45 5.46
C ALA A 94 -5.24 7.70 6.68
N ALA A 95 -6.04 7.59 7.75
CA ALA A 95 -5.69 6.82 8.95
C ALA A 95 -5.36 5.35 8.63
N GLU A 96 -6.18 4.67 7.81
CA GLU A 96 -5.91 3.27 7.43
C GLU A 96 -4.59 3.13 6.65
N ARG A 97 -4.26 4.11 5.80
CA ARG A 97 -2.98 4.12 5.07
C ARG A 97 -1.79 4.30 5.99
N ILE A 98 -1.93 5.14 7.02
CA ILE A 98 -0.90 5.36 8.03
C ILE A 98 -0.72 4.09 8.86
N VAL A 99 -1.79 3.49 9.39
CA VAL A 99 -1.74 2.21 10.13
C VAL A 99 -1.05 1.13 9.31
N LEU A 100 -1.41 0.97 8.04
CA LEU A 100 -0.80 -0.03 7.16
C LEU A 100 0.72 0.19 7.02
N THR A 101 1.13 1.45 6.88
CA THR A 101 2.55 1.80 6.72
C THR A 101 3.31 1.64 8.03
N LEU A 102 2.76 2.11 9.14
CA LEU A 102 3.36 1.93 10.46
C LEU A 102 3.51 0.45 10.81
N ARG A 103 2.49 -0.37 10.51
CA ARG A 103 2.57 -1.82 10.72
C ARG A 103 3.70 -2.44 9.91
N TYR A 104 3.83 -2.06 8.63
CA TYR A 104 4.93 -2.49 7.77
C TYR A 104 6.29 -2.12 8.36
N LEU A 105 6.46 -0.88 8.84
CA LEU A 105 7.71 -0.41 9.44
C LEU A 105 8.01 -1.07 10.79
N ALA A 106 6.98 -1.34 11.59
CA ALA A 106 7.09 -1.93 12.92
C ALA A 106 7.47 -3.42 12.91
N THR A 107 7.02 -4.18 11.89
CA THR A 107 7.23 -5.63 11.81
C THR A 107 8.19 -6.06 10.70
N GLY A 108 8.38 -5.25 9.67
CA GLY A 108 9.16 -5.63 8.48
C GLY A 108 8.50 -6.75 7.65
N GLU A 109 7.21 -7.00 7.82
CA GLU A 109 6.53 -8.08 7.13
C GLU A 109 6.34 -7.82 5.62
N THR A 110 6.13 -8.88 4.86
CA THR A 110 5.94 -8.74 3.41
C THR A 110 4.64 -8.01 3.07
N GLN A 111 4.64 -7.23 1.99
CA GLN A 111 3.43 -6.57 1.48
C GLN A 111 2.33 -7.58 1.10
N SER A 112 2.71 -8.82 0.77
CA SER A 112 1.76 -9.92 0.54
C SER A 112 1.03 -10.31 1.82
N SER A 113 1.73 -10.41 2.96
CA SER A 113 1.11 -10.65 4.27
C SER A 113 0.12 -9.55 4.64
N LEU A 114 0.55 -8.29 4.50
CA LEU A 114 -0.31 -7.11 4.74
C LEU A 114 -1.52 -7.08 3.81
N SER A 115 -1.36 -7.56 2.57
CA SER A 115 -2.46 -7.62 1.60
C SER A 115 -3.62 -8.45 2.11
N TYR A 116 -3.34 -9.58 2.76
CA TYR A 116 -4.36 -10.44 3.35
C TYR A 116 -4.99 -9.81 4.59
N GLN A 117 -4.19 -9.27 5.51
CA GLN A 117 -4.66 -8.67 6.77
C GLN A 117 -5.54 -7.43 6.55
N PHE A 118 -5.07 -6.48 5.74
CA PHE A 118 -5.79 -5.23 5.46
C PHE A 118 -6.79 -5.35 4.30
N ARG A 119 -6.82 -6.51 3.63
CA ARG A 119 -7.64 -6.76 2.43
C ARG A 119 -7.44 -5.69 1.36
N LYS A 120 -6.19 -5.30 1.15
CA LYS A 120 -5.77 -4.34 0.10
C LYS A 120 -4.85 -5.05 -0.86
N ALA A 121 -4.96 -4.77 -2.16
CA ALA A 121 -4.10 -5.42 -3.14
C ALA A 121 -2.64 -4.98 -2.97
N GLN A 122 -1.69 -5.90 -3.17
CA GLN A 122 -0.26 -5.64 -3.00
C GLN A 122 0.23 -4.44 -3.83
N ASN A 123 -0.22 -4.30 -5.08
CA ASN A 123 0.10 -3.15 -5.93
C ASN A 123 -0.36 -1.80 -5.33
N THR A 124 -1.47 -1.81 -4.58
CA THR A 124 -1.97 -0.62 -3.88
C THR A 124 -1.09 -0.32 -2.67
N ILE A 125 -0.70 -1.35 -1.91
CA ILE A 125 0.19 -1.23 -0.76
C ILE A 125 1.55 -0.66 -1.18
N SER A 126 2.12 -1.17 -2.27
CA SER A 126 3.40 -0.69 -2.81
C SER A 126 3.39 0.79 -3.15
N GLY A 127 2.24 1.38 -3.47
CA GLY A 127 2.11 2.82 -3.70
C GLY A 127 1.74 3.62 -2.44
N ILE A 128 1.16 2.97 -1.41
CA ILE A 128 0.78 3.62 -0.16
C ILE A 128 2.02 3.87 0.69
N ILE A 129 2.84 2.83 0.92
CA ILE A 129 4.00 2.88 1.81
C ILE A 129 4.92 4.09 1.50
N PRO A 130 5.46 4.24 0.28
CA PRO A 130 6.35 5.36 -0.02
C PRO A 130 5.66 6.73 0.06
N ALA A 131 4.38 6.82 -0.32
CA ALA A 131 3.63 8.07 -0.23
C ALA A 131 3.44 8.53 1.23
N VAL A 132 3.15 7.59 2.13
CA VAL A 132 3.02 7.88 3.56
C VAL A 132 4.39 8.20 4.17
N CYS A 133 5.44 7.42 3.87
CA CYS A 133 6.78 7.71 4.37
C CYS A 133 7.28 9.10 3.92
N SER A 134 7.03 9.46 2.66
CA SER A 134 7.37 10.79 2.14
C SER A 134 6.61 11.89 2.88
N ALA A 135 5.30 11.72 3.11
CA ALA A 135 4.52 12.69 3.86
C ALA A 135 4.97 12.82 5.32
N ILE A 136 5.27 11.70 6.01
CA ILE A 136 5.82 11.71 7.37
C ILE A 136 7.17 12.45 7.38
N TYR A 137 8.06 12.15 6.44
CA TYR A 137 9.36 12.82 6.34
C TYR A 137 9.21 14.33 6.10
N HIS A 138 8.26 14.76 5.27
CA HIS A 138 8.03 16.18 5.02
C HIS A 138 7.51 16.94 6.24
N HIS A 139 6.64 16.32 7.04
CA HIS A 139 6.01 16.98 8.20
C HIS A 139 6.79 16.84 9.50
N LEU A 140 7.50 15.72 9.69
CA LEU A 140 8.27 15.45 10.91
C LEU A 140 9.79 15.58 10.70
N GLY A 141 10.27 15.75 9.47
CA GLY A 141 11.71 15.78 9.16
C GLY A 141 12.48 16.90 9.87
N SER A 142 11.82 17.99 10.25
CA SER A 142 12.43 19.07 11.06
C SER A 142 12.66 18.68 12.52
N GLU A 143 11.88 17.75 13.06
CA GLU A 143 11.93 17.29 14.45
C GLU A 143 12.85 16.08 14.63
N ILE A 144 13.16 15.34 13.55
CA ILE A 144 14.07 14.20 13.56
C ILE A 144 15.51 14.72 13.59
N GLN A 145 15.99 15.13 14.77
CA GLN A 145 17.42 15.32 15.01
C GLN A 145 18.06 13.94 15.17
N VAL A 146 18.65 13.42 14.09
CA VAL A 146 19.53 12.26 14.16
C VAL A 146 20.83 12.69 14.83
N PRO A 147 21.26 12.05 15.93
CA PRO A 147 22.55 12.35 16.57
C PRO A 147 23.75 11.97 15.69
#